data_AF-G0UPA2-F1
#
_entry.id   AF-G0UPA2-F1
#
_cell.length_a   1.000
_cell.length_b   1.000
_cell.length_c   1.000
_cell.angle_alpha   90.00
_cell.angle_beta   90.00
_cell.angle_gamma   90.00
#
_symmetry.space_group_name_H-M   'P 1'
#
loop_
_entity.id
_entity.type
_entity.pdbx_description
1 polymer ?
#
loop_
_entity_poly.entity_id
_entity_poly.type
_entity_poly.pdbx_seq_one_letter_code
_entity_poly.pdbx_strand_id
1 'polypeptide(L)'
;MRWPTRLLVGAGLLGGAGYLYAQRRETRRAGATIRLSADAFNALQDQTFLSEVFSAPGLPWRTEGEKVADDNPPARKFGLTLYRLKGCPYCAKVEWLLRFHSVAFDVVDIDTLSGYGIPDQRYTQVPQIRLRSLPEADTQSSGGTADAYVVDSQHIVTALSEPLGFAKQLDDPRVAETRKWIAERFQAVSFLAANSTWKNARLTCHLVTPPCYHNALFRVAGGSVLFALARYKIAPSLESKRLPTDTAPPMELLWENPGEWLNAELGAFVTRLPKTRDAFHGGREPDLADVEMYAVTRLIDAHPSLRSMLHTGALGKWNDAMDAEMRRRMMVHVGKQPFDH
;
A
#
# COMPACT_ATOMS: atom_id res chain seq x y z
N MET A 1 -27.89 -13.57 55.85
CA MET A 1 -28.47 -13.67 54.49
C MET A 1 -27.35 -13.55 53.49
N ARG A 2 -27.22 -14.57 52.64
CA ARG A 2 -26.07 -14.84 51.79
C ARG A 2 -26.64 -15.16 50.39
N TRP A 3 -25.93 -14.71 49.35
CA TRP A 3 -25.99 -15.03 47.90
C TRP A 3 -26.80 -14.10 46.98
N PRO A 4 -26.40 -13.95 45.69
CA PRO A 4 -25.02 -13.84 45.21
C PRO A 4 -24.81 -12.82 44.05
N THR A 5 -23.57 -12.35 43.94
CA THR A 5 -22.96 -11.72 42.77
C THR A 5 -22.76 -12.75 41.65
N ARG A 6 -23.35 -12.55 40.46
CA ARG A 6 -22.96 -13.24 39.21
C ARG A 6 -23.19 -12.37 37.96
N LEU A 7 -22.12 -12.32 37.16
CA LEU A 7 -22.07 -12.30 35.69
C LEU A 7 -22.51 -11.04 34.93
N LEU A 8 -21.52 -10.32 34.39
CA LEU A 8 -21.43 -9.98 32.96
C LEU A 8 -19.95 -9.74 32.59
N VAL A 9 -19.16 -10.82 32.70
CA VAL A 9 -17.90 -10.98 31.98
C VAL A 9 -18.26 -11.69 30.68
N GLY A 10 -18.13 -11.04 29.53
CA GLY A 10 -18.29 -11.72 28.24
C GLY A 10 -18.73 -10.83 27.10
N ALA A 11 -17.76 -10.13 26.49
CA ALA A 11 -17.85 -9.67 25.08
C ALA A 11 -16.55 -9.00 24.59
N GLY A 12 -15.60 -8.68 25.48
CA GLY A 12 -14.38 -7.93 25.14
C GLY A 12 -13.19 -8.73 24.61
N LEU A 13 -13.30 -10.05 24.44
CA LEU A 13 -12.14 -10.92 24.19
C LEU A 13 -12.02 -11.48 22.77
N LEU A 14 -13.02 -11.40 21.90
CA LEU A 14 -12.99 -12.18 20.64
C LEU A 14 -12.15 -11.59 19.50
N GLY A 15 -11.82 -10.29 19.51
CA GLY A 15 -10.93 -9.68 18.50
C GLY A 15 -9.44 -9.91 18.81
N GLY A 16 -9.05 -9.61 20.06
CA GLY A 16 -7.67 -9.82 20.54
C GLY A 16 -7.36 -11.31 20.75
N ALA A 17 -8.30 -12.09 21.29
CA ALA A 17 -8.14 -13.53 21.35
C ALA A 17 -8.25 -14.15 19.96
N GLY A 18 -8.99 -13.60 19.00
CA GLY A 18 -9.01 -14.11 17.62
C GLY A 18 -7.66 -13.97 16.92
N TYR A 19 -7.01 -12.81 17.03
CA TYR A 19 -5.65 -12.59 16.52
C TYR A 19 -4.61 -13.42 17.28
N LEU A 20 -4.65 -13.42 18.62
CA LEU A 20 -3.73 -14.23 19.44
C LEU A 20 -3.99 -15.74 19.32
N TYR A 21 -5.22 -16.17 19.05
CA TYR A 21 -5.61 -17.57 18.84
C TYR A 21 -5.28 -18.01 17.42
N ALA A 22 -5.44 -17.16 16.39
CA ALA A 22 -4.93 -17.41 15.05
C ALA A 22 -3.40 -17.52 15.07
N GLN A 23 -2.72 -16.58 15.73
CA GLN A 23 -1.27 -16.58 15.92
C GLN A 23 -0.78 -17.80 16.75
N ARG A 24 -1.52 -18.20 17.80
CA ARG A 24 -1.24 -19.41 18.61
C ARG A 24 -1.61 -20.72 17.91
N ARG A 25 -2.56 -20.71 16.98
CA ARG A 25 -3.01 -21.89 16.22
C ARG A 25 -2.14 -22.11 14.99
N GLU A 26 -1.62 -21.04 14.37
CA GLU A 26 -0.57 -21.10 13.36
C GLU A 26 0.73 -21.64 13.94
N THR A 27 1.16 -21.15 15.10
CA THR A 27 2.35 -21.68 15.82
C THR A 27 2.18 -23.13 16.29
N ARG A 28 0.94 -23.65 16.40
CA ARG A 28 0.66 -25.05 16.74
C ARG A 28 0.41 -25.97 15.54
N ARG A 29 0.09 -25.43 14.35
CA ARG A 29 -0.20 -26.21 13.12
C ARG A 29 0.95 -26.23 12.13
N ALA A 30 1.81 -25.21 12.13
CA ALA A 30 3.06 -25.26 11.39
C ALA A 30 4.08 -26.05 12.22
N GLY A 31 4.53 -27.20 11.74
CA GLY A 31 5.91 -27.59 12.02
C GLY A 31 6.77 -26.38 11.70
N ALA A 32 7.50 -25.87 12.69
CA ALA A 32 7.96 -24.49 12.79
C ALA A 32 8.62 -23.98 11.49
N THR A 33 7.82 -23.39 10.60
CA THR A 33 8.34 -22.74 9.40
C THR A 33 9.04 -21.48 9.90
N ILE A 34 10.35 -21.39 9.69
CA ILE A 34 11.16 -20.25 10.10
C ILE A 34 10.60 -19.01 9.41
N ARG A 35 10.14 -18.03 10.20
CA ARG A 35 9.76 -16.70 9.70
C ARG A 35 11.04 -15.92 9.44
N LEU A 36 11.21 -15.44 8.21
CA LEU A 36 12.38 -14.68 7.79
C LEU A 36 12.11 -13.17 7.87
N SER A 37 13.17 -12.39 8.11
CA SER A 37 13.12 -10.95 7.84
C SER A 37 13.03 -10.70 6.33
N ALA A 38 12.67 -9.47 5.94
CA ALA A 38 12.67 -9.09 4.53
C ALA A 38 14.06 -9.30 3.90
N ASP A 39 15.11 -8.83 4.56
CA ASP A 39 16.49 -8.98 4.10
C ASP A 39 16.88 -10.45 3.91
N ALA A 40 16.58 -11.30 4.90
CA ALA A 40 16.89 -12.73 4.83
C ALA A 40 16.08 -13.45 3.76
N PHE A 41 14.81 -13.06 3.58
CA PHE A 41 13.96 -13.63 2.54
C PHE A 41 14.43 -13.24 1.14
N ASN A 42 14.74 -11.96 0.93
CA ASN A 42 15.23 -11.41 -0.33
C ASN A 42 16.61 -11.98 -0.69
N ALA A 43 17.48 -12.22 0.29
CA ALA A 43 18.80 -12.82 0.07
C ALA A 43 18.75 -14.29 -0.40
N LEU A 44 17.65 -15.00 -0.13
CA LEU A 44 17.46 -16.39 -0.60
C LEU A 44 16.98 -16.47 -2.06
N GLN A 45 16.61 -15.34 -2.66
CA GLN A 45 16.10 -15.29 -4.03
C GLN A 45 17.27 -15.40 -5.01
N ASP A 46 16.99 -15.90 -6.21
CA ASP A 46 17.97 -15.98 -7.29
C ASP A 46 18.39 -14.57 -7.73
N GLN A 47 19.53 -14.11 -7.21
CA GLN A 47 20.07 -12.78 -7.48
C GLN A 47 20.46 -12.61 -8.95
N THR A 48 20.88 -13.69 -9.61
CA THR A 48 21.24 -13.67 -11.03
C THR A 48 20.00 -13.42 -11.86
N PHE A 49 18.93 -14.18 -11.59
CA PHE A 49 17.64 -13.98 -12.24
C PHE A 49 17.05 -12.59 -11.96
N LEU A 50 17.08 -12.12 -10.71
CA LEU A 50 16.60 -10.76 -10.38
C LEU A 50 17.39 -9.68 -11.13
N SER A 51 18.71 -9.83 -11.24
CA SER A 51 19.55 -8.89 -11.98
C SER A 51 19.23 -8.89 -13.48
N GLU A 52 18.88 -10.04 -14.04
CA GLU A 52 18.47 -10.18 -15.44
C GLU A 52 17.12 -9.51 -15.68
N VAL A 53 16.11 -9.77 -14.84
CA VAL A 53 14.78 -9.19 -14.96
C VAL A 53 14.80 -7.66 -14.83
N PHE A 54 15.62 -7.14 -13.92
CA PHE A 54 15.77 -5.69 -13.74
C PHE A 54 16.79 -5.05 -14.71
N SER A 55 17.42 -5.81 -15.60
CA SER A 55 18.31 -5.25 -16.62
C SER A 55 17.53 -4.62 -17.79
N ALA A 56 18.07 -3.58 -18.41
CA ALA A 56 17.43 -2.83 -19.50
C ALA A 56 16.81 -3.66 -20.66
N PRO A 57 17.39 -4.80 -21.11
CA PRO A 57 16.77 -5.68 -22.12
C PRO A 57 15.74 -6.67 -21.55
N GLY A 58 15.66 -6.84 -20.23
CA GLY A 58 14.75 -7.75 -19.52
C GLY A 58 13.53 -7.06 -18.88
N LEU A 59 13.38 -5.76 -19.06
CA LEU A 59 12.33 -4.99 -18.39
C LEU A 59 10.92 -5.46 -18.81
N PRO A 60 10.05 -5.92 -17.89
CA PRO A 60 8.69 -6.41 -18.20
C PRO A 60 7.72 -5.36 -18.77
N TRP A 61 8.19 -4.15 -19.08
CA TRP A 61 7.41 -2.99 -19.53
C TRP A 61 7.91 -2.38 -20.85
N ARG A 62 8.97 -2.90 -21.50
CA ARG A 62 9.32 -2.43 -22.85
C ARG A 62 8.30 -2.93 -23.86
N THR A 63 7.36 -2.06 -24.21
CA THR A 63 6.57 -2.15 -25.43
C THR A 63 6.61 -0.82 -26.15
N GLU A 64 7.75 -0.13 -26.22
CA GLU A 64 7.79 1.17 -26.89
C GLU A 64 9.13 1.43 -27.60
N GLY A 65 9.06 1.61 -28.93
CA GLY A 65 10.12 2.25 -29.72
C GLY A 65 10.46 1.61 -31.06
N GLU A 66 10.19 0.32 -31.27
CA GLU A 66 10.30 -0.23 -32.62
C GLU A 66 9.11 0.25 -33.44
N LYS A 67 9.38 0.99 -34.53
CA LYS A 67 8.44 1.08 -35.64
C LYS A 67 8.00 -0.35 -35.93
N VAL A 68 6.76 -0.66 -35.63
CA VAL A 68 6.09 -1.89 -36.04
C VAL A 68 6.06 -1.85 -37.56
N ALA A 69 7.15 -2.29 -38.17
CA ALA A 69 7.27 -2.56 -39.59
C ALA A 69 6.83 -4.00 -39.91
N ASP A 70 6.33 -4.72 -38.92
CA ASP A 70 5.89 -6.11 -39.02
C ASP A 70 4.75 -6.36 -38.01
N ASP A 71 3.73 -7.14 -38.38
CA ASP A 71 2.43 -7.30 -37.70
C ASP A 71 2.47 -7.94 -36.29
N ASN A 72 3.62 -7.96 -35.61
CA ASN A 72 3.78 -8.66 -34.33
C ASN A 72 4.47 -7.79 -33.25
N PRO A 73 3.80 -7.43 -32.14
CA PRO A 73 4.43 -6.69 -31.06
C PRO A 73 5.53 -7.52 -30.38
N PRO A 74 6.63 -6.91 -29.89
CA PRO A 74 7.70 -7.65 -29.23
C PRO A 74 7.15 -8.34 -27.98
N ALA A 75 7.38 -9.66 -27.90
CA ALA A 75 6.86 -10.48 -26.82
C ALA A 75 7.48 -10.09 -25.48
N ARG A 76 6.63 -9.86 -24.48
CA ARG A 76 7.04 -9.62 -23.10
C ARG A 76 7.78 -10.85 -22.56
N LYS A 77 9.00 -10.66 -22.05
CA LYS A 77 9.85 -11.76 -21.53
C LYS A 77 9.50 -12.20 -20.10
N PHE A 78 8.96 -11.31 -19.28
CA PHE A 78 8.73 -11.58 -17.86
C PHE A 78 7.38 -11.09 -17.38
N GLY A 79 6.69 -11.85 -16.54
CA GLY A 79 5.46 -11.46 -15.84
C GLY A 79 5.78 -10.87 -14.46
N LEU A 80 4.96 -9.89 -14.02
CA LEU A 80 5.01 -9.31 -12.68
C LEU A 80 3.64 -9.51 -12.00
N THR A 81 3.64 -10.08 -10.79
CA THR A 81 2.44 -10.20 -9.96
C THR A 81 2.66 -9.47 -8.63
N LEU A 82 1.79 -8.54 -8.27
CA LEU A 82 1.76 -7.86 -6.97
C LEU A 82 0.76 -8.55 -6.02
N TYR A 83 1.27 -9.07 -4.92
CA TYR A 83 0.46 -9.58 -3.80
C TYR A 83 0.22 -8.45 -2.81
N ARG A 84 -1.04 -8.10 -2.58
CA ARG A 84 -1.42 -6.98 -1.71
C ARG A 84 -2.55 -7.32 -0.75
N LEU A 85 -2.69 -6.50 0.28
CA LEU A 85 -3.92 -6.39 1.06
C LEU A 85 -4.68 -5.14 0.65
N LYS A 86 -5.99 -5.25 0.47
CA LYS A 86 -6.86 -4.08 0.22
C LYS A 86 -6.75 -3.10 1.39
N GLY A 87 -6.65 -1.82 1.06
CA GLY A 87 -6.49 -0.76 2.07
C GLY A 87 -5.13 -0.68 2.76
N CYS A 88 -4.16 -1.56 2.43
CA CYS A 88 -2.81 -1.47 2.98
C CYS A 88 -2.04 -0.31 2.32
N PRO A 89 -1.56 0.68 3.09
CA PRO A 89 -0.89 1.84 2.51
C PRO A 89 0.47 1.50 1.89
N TYR A 90 1.19 0.50 2.42
CA TYR A 90 2.44 0.02 1.84
C TYR A 90 2.23 -0.67 0.48
N CYS A 91 1.12 -1.41 0.35
CA CYS A 91 0.75 -2.02 -0.92
C CYS A 91 0.34 -0.97 -1.95
N ALA A 92 -0.44 0.03 -1.53
CA ALA A 92 -0.84 1.13 -2.40
C ALA A 92 0.39 1.85 -2.98
N LYS A 93 1.42 2.11 -2.18
CA LYS A 93 2.67 2.72 -2.67
C LYS A 93 3.27 1.95 -3.85
N VAL A 94 3.45 0.64 -3.72
CA VAL A 94 4.02 -0.20 -4.79
C VAL A 94 3.10 -0.24 -6.00
N GLU A 95 1.80 -0.42 -5.80
CA GLU A 95 0.83 -0.46 -6.89
C GLU A 95 0.82 0.83 -7.71
N TRP A 96 0.72 1.98 -7.04
CA TRP A 96 0.66 3.28 -7.71
C TRP A 96 1.99 3.66 -8.33
N LEU A 97 3.13 3.22 -7.76
CA LEU A 97 4.43 3.32 -8.42
C LEU A 97 4.44 2.54 -9.75
N LEU A 98 4.01 1.27 -9.73
CA LEU A 98 3.94 0.45 -10.95
C LEU A 98 3.00 1.08 -11.99
N ARG A 99 1.83 1.58 -11.57
CA ARG A 99 0.89 2.30 -12.45
C ARG A 99 1.47 3.59 -13.02
N PHE A 100 2.19 4.37 -12.21
CA PHE A 100 2.80 5.63 -12.61
C PHE A 100 3.90 5.43 -13.66
N HIS A 101 4.64 4.33 -13.56
CA HIS A 101 5.63 3.96 -14.58
C HIS A 101 5.06 3.09 -15.70
N SER A 102 3.73 2.95 -15.80
CA SER A 102 3.04 2.17 -16.82
C SER A 102 3.55 0.72 -16.92
N VAL A 103 3.97 0.15 -15.79
CA VAL A 103 4.39 -1.25 -15.72
C VAL A 103 3.16 -2.14 -15.83
N ALA A 104 3.22 -3.16 -16.68
CA ALA A 104 2.17 -4.17 -16.77
C ALA A 104 2.33 -5.20 -15.64
N PHE A 105 1.28 -5.41 -14.82
CA PHE A 105 1.31 -6.36 -13.72
C PHE A 105 -0.07 -6.91 -13.38
N ASP A 106 -0.07 -8.12 -12.81
CA ASP A 106 -1.26 -8.72 -12.22
C ASP A 106 -1.34 -8.38 -10.73
N VAL A 107 -2.56 -8.31 -10.20
CA VAL A 107 -2.80 -8.10 -8.77
C VAL A 107 -3.44 -9.33 -8.17
N VAL A 108 -2.87 -9.82 -7.07
CA VAL A 108 -3.46 -10.86 -6.24
C VAL A 108 -3.80 -10.25 -4.87
N ASP A 109 -5.10 -10.16 -4.58
CA ASP A 109 -5.58 -9.73 -3.27
C ASP A 109 -5.46 -10.89 -2.28
N ILE A 110 -4.63 -10.70 -1.25
CA ILE A 110 -4.48 -11.61 -0.11
C ILE A 110 -5.71 -11.50 0.79
N ASP A 111 -6.15 -12.64 1.31
CA ASP A 111 -7.24 -12.64 2.28
C ASP A 111 -6.81 -12.00 3.60
N THR A 112 -7.49 -10.92 3.98
CA THR A 112 -7.14 -10.07 5.14
C THR A 112 -7.21 -10.78 6.49
N LEU A 113 -7.95 -11.88 6.61
CA LEU A 113 -8.17 -12.55 7.90
C LEU A 113 -7.38 -13.86 8.02
N SER A 114 -7.35 -14.65 6.96
CA SER A 114 -6.71 -15.95 6.92
C SER A 114 -5.27 -15.90 6.39
N GLY A 115 -4.86 -14.80 5.73
CA GLY A 115 -3.58 -14.74 5.02
C GLY A 115 -3.52 -15.66 3.80
N TYR A 116 -4.66 -16.22 3.38
CA TYR A 116 -4.74 -17.06 2.19
C TYR A 116 -4.32 -16.28 0.94
N GLY A 117 -3.53 -16.92 0.09
CA GLY A 117 -2.94 -16.33 -1.11
C GLY A 117 -1.47 -15.90 -0.96
N ILE A 118 -0.92 -15.90 0.26
CA ILE A 118 0.51 -15.61 0.46
C ILE A 118 1.34 -16.72 -0.20
N PRO A 119 2.25 -16.38 -1.13
CA PRO A 119 2.94 -17.37 -1.95
C PRO A 119 3.95 -18.19 -1.15
N ASP A 120 4.68 -17.56 -0.23
CA ASP A 120 5.69 -18.22 0.60
C ASP A 120 5.45 -17.93 2.08
N GLN A 121 5.18 -18.98 2.85
CA GLN A 121 4.90 -18.89 4.28
C GLN A 121 6.15 -18.53 5.12
N ARG A 122 7.35 -18.47 4.55
CA ARG A 122 8.52 -17.93 5.26
C ARG A 122 8.43 -16.42 5.46
N TYR A 123 7.65 -15.71 4.64
CA TYR A 123 7.40 -14.28 4.79
C TYR A 123 5.91 -13.94 4.54
N THR A 124 5.18 -13.59 5.61
CA THR A 124 3.73 -13.35 5.56
C THR A 124 3.29 -11.90 5.49
N GLN A 125 4.22 -10.97 5.34
CA GLN A 125 3.88 -9.56 5.19
C GLN A 125 3.69 -9.21 3.70
N VAL A 126 2.98 -8.12 3.45
CA VAL A 126 2.75 -7.55 2.11
C VAL A 126 3.21 -6.09 2.10
N PRO A 127 3.53 -5.49 0.93
CA PRO A 127 3.48 -6.08 -0.41
C PRO A 127 4.58 -7.11 -0.69
N GLN A 128 4.31 -7.98 -1.66
CA GLN A 128 5.30 -8.85 -2.31
C GLN A 128 5.13 -8.75 -3.82
N ILE A 129 6.21 -8.68 -4.58
CA ILE A 129 6.17 -8.86 -6.03
C ILE A 129 6.77 -10.22 -6.39
N ARG A 130 6.15 -10.92 -7.34
CA ARG A 130 6.70 -12.10 -8.00
C ARG A 130 7.06 -11.76 -9.43
N LEU A 131 8.26 -12.13 -9.84
CA LEU A 131 8.77 -12.05 -11.19
C LEU A 131 8.88 -13.45 -11.75
N ARG A 132 8.36 -13.66 -12.96
CA ARG A 132 8.31 -14.97 -13.63
C ARG A 132 8.80 -14.84 -15.05
N SER A 133 9.62 -15.77 -15.52
CA SER A 133 9.91 -15.90 -16.95
C SER A 133 8.69 -16.38 -17.73
N LEU A 134 8.34 -15.69 -18.82
CA LEU A 134 7.25 -16.09 -19.70
C LEU A 134 7.83 -17.03 -20.78
N PRO A 135 7.21 -18.20 -21.03
CA PRO A 135 7.68 -19.10 -22.07
C PRO A 135 7.58 -18.42 -23.44
N GLU A 136 8.65 -18.49 -24.22
CA GLU A 136 8.62 -18.09 -25.63
C GLU A 136 7.68 -19.04 -26.39
N ALA A 137 6.85 -18.49 -27.27
CA ALA A 137 5.76 -19.22 -27.94
C ALA A 137 6.22 -20.45 -28.76
N ASP A 138 7.51 -20.58 -29.07
CA ASP A 138 8.06 -21.60 -29.97
C ASP A 138 8.94 -22.67 -29.30
N THR A 139 9.15 -22.65 -27.98
CA THR A 139 9.98 -23.68 -27.31
C THR A 139 9.21 -24.45 -26.25
N GLN A 140 8.77 -25.66 -26.63
CA GLN A 140 8.40 -26.72 -25.69
C GLN A 140 9.68 -27.28 -25.03
N SER A 141 10.36 -26.48 -24.22
CA SER A 141 11.41 -26.96 -23.33
C SER A 141 10.90 -26.88 -21.89
N SER A 142 10.69 -28.07 -21.32
CA SER A 142 10.35 -28.33 -19.92
C SER A 142 11.51 -27.98 -18.98
N GLY A 143 11.91 -26.71 -18.94
CA GLY A 143 12.75 -26.13 -17.90
C GLY A 143 11.87 -25.41 -16.89
N GLY A 144 12.07 -25.65 -15.59
CA GLY A 144 11.24 -25.05 -14.54
C GLY A 144 11.14 -23.52 -14.70
N THR A 145 9.93 -22.97 -14.57
CA THR A 145 9.71 -21.53 -14.59
C THR A 145 10.48 -20.91 -13.43
N ALA A 146 11.55 -20.18 -13.73
CA ALA A 146 12.26 -19.38 -12.73
C ALA A 146 11.30 -18.30 -12.22
N ASP A 147 10.93 -18.41 -10.95
CA ASP A 147 10.12 -17.45 -10.21
C ASP A 147 11.00 -16.89 -9.08
N ALA A 148 11.08 -15.56 -8.97
CA ALA A 148 11.73 -14.89 -7.86
C ALA A 148 10.81 -13.85 -7.24
N TYR A 149 11.04 -13.56 -5.96
CA TYR A 149 10.23 -12.62 -5.20
C TYR A 149 11.06 -11.43 -4.74
N VAL A 150 10.42 -10.28 -4.57
CA VAL A 150 10.96 -9.18 -3.77
C VAL A 150 9.87 -8.78 -2.79
N VAL A 151 10.21 -8.77 -1.51
CA VAL A 151 9.27 -8.47 -0.41
C VAL A 151 9.68 -7.21 0.32
N ASP A 152 8.75 -6.64 1.08
CA ASP A 152 8.84 -5.32 1.74
C ASP A 152 8.76 -4.14 0.76
N SER A 153 7.94 -3.14 1.11
CA SER A 153 7.68 -2.02 0.20
C SER A 153 8.92 -1.18 -0.10
N GLN A 154 9.85 -1.01 0.84
CA GLN A 154 11.05 -0.21 0.60
C GLN A 154 12.02 -0.96 -0.31
N HIS A 155 12.23 -2.25 -0.05
CA HIS A 155 13.03 -3.12 -0.90
C HIS A 155 12.49 -3.19 -2.33
N ILE A 156 11.16 -3.30 -2.49
CA ILE A 156 10.52 -3.30 -3.81
C ILE A 156 10.76 -1.96 -4.53
N VAL A 157 10.57 -0.83 -3.84
CA VAL A 157 10.81 0.51 -4.43
C VAL A 157 12.27 0.66 -4.85
N THR A 158 13.22 0.21 -4.03
CA THR A 158 14.66 0.23 -4.34
C THR A 158 15.00 -0.69 -5.52
N ALA A 159 14.46 -1.90 -5.55
CA ALA A 159 14.70 -2.83 -6.66
C ALA A 159 14.18 -2.28 -8.00
N LEU A 160 13.09 -1.49 -7.96
CA LEU A 160 12.49 -0.86 -9.12
C LEU A 160 13.12 0.49 -9.51
N SER A 161 13.97 1.09 -8.67
CA SER A 161 14.39 2.49 -8.86
C SER A 161 15.35 2.72 -10.02
N GLU A 162 16.36 1.87 -10.15
CA GLU A 162 17.26 1.87 -11.30
C GLU A 162 16.52 1.56 -12.61
N PRO A 163 15.79 0.43 -12.72
CA PRO A 163 15.18 0.06 -13.99
C PRO A 163 14.05 1.00 -14.43
N LEU A 164 13.37 1.68 -13.49
CA LEU A 164 12.35 2.70 -13.80
C LEU A 164 12.90 4.14 -13.84
N GLY A 165 14.22 4.32 -13.67
CA GLY A 165 14.90 5.60 -13.89
C GLY A 165 14.67 6.67 -12.82
N PHE A 166 14.28 6.29 -11.60
CA PHE A 166 14.08 7.23 -10.48
C PHE A 166 15.07 7.06 -9.33
N ALA A 167 16.11 6.24 -9.47
CA ALA A 167 17.13 6.00 -8.43
C ALA A 167 17.66 7.28 -7.77
N LYS A 168 17.95 8.32 -8.56
CA LYS A 168 18.41 9.63 -8.05
C LYS A 168 17.46 10.31 -7.06
N GLN A 169 16.15 10.03 -7.15
CA GLN A 169 15.17 10.59 -6.23
C GLN A 169 15.21 9.93 -4.85
N LEU A 170 15.76 8.72 -4.72
CA LEU A 170 15.95 8.09 -3.42
C LEU A 170 17.00 8.82 -2.57
N ASP A 171 17.99 9.42 -3.22
CA ASP A 171 19.07 10.18 -2.59
C ASP A 171 18.73 11.67 -2.39
N ASP A 172 17.64 12.16 -3.00
CA ASP A 172 17.20 13.55 -2.83
C ASP A 172 16.68 13.76 -1.38
N PRO A 173 17.30 14.65 -0.58
CA PRO A 173 16.92 14.84 0.83
C PRO A 173 15.46 15.26 1.01
N ARG A 174 14.94 16.08 0.10
CA ARG A 174 13.57 16.62 0.17
C ARG A 174 12.56 15.52 -0.14
N VAL A 175 12.84 14.67 -1.12
CA VAL A 175 12.03 13.49 -1.43
C VAL A 175 12.10 12.49 -0.27
N ALA A 176 13.30 12.18 0.24
CA ALA A 176 13.50 11.25 1.34
C ALA A 176 12.79 11.69 2.63
N GLU A 177 12.89 12.97 2.99
CA GLU A 177 12.21 13.53 4.17
C GLU A 177 10.68 13.44 4.03
N THR A 178 10.14 13.80 2.87
CA THR A 178 8.69 13.73 2.62
C THR A 178 8.19 12.30 2.67
N ARG A 179 8.89 11.35 2.04
CA ARG A 179 8.56 9.91 2.08
C ARG A 179 8.61 9.34 3.49
N LYS A 180 9.62 9.74 4.28
CA LYS A 180 9.73 9.36 5.69
C LYS A 180 8.54 9.89 6.49
N TRP A 181 8.20 11.17 6.35
CA TRP A 181 7.01 11.76 6.97
C TRP A 181 5.72 11.05 6.56
N ILE A 182 5.57 10.68 5.28
CA ILE A 182 4.41 9.91 4.80
C ILE A 182 4.31 8.58 5.56
N ALA A 183 5.41 7.83 5.62
CA ALA A 183 5.45 6.49 6.20
C ALA A 183 5.32 6.47 7.73
N GLU A 184 5.98 7.39 8.43
CA GLU A 184 6.08 7.36 9.89
C GLU A 184 4.95 8.11 10.59
N ARG A 185 4.32 9.06 9.90
CA ARG A 185 3.33 9.97 10.50
C ARG A 185 2.02 10.03 9.73
N PHE A 186 2.04 10.47 8.48
CA PHE A 186 0.81 10.75 7.73
C PHE A 186 -0.09 9.52 7.63
N GLN A 187 0.48 8.34 7.37
CA GLN A 187 -0.26 7.08 7.32
C GLN A 187 -0.97 6.76 8.64
N ALA A 188 -0.31 6.99 9.78
CA ALA A 188 -0.89 6.76 11.09
C ALA A 188 -2.06 7.72 11.34
N VAL A 189 -1.88 9.02 11.09
CA VAL A 189 -2.95 10.01 11.26
C VAL A 189 -4.12 9.74 10.31
N SER A 190 -3.85 9.38 9.06
CA SER A 190 -4.88 9.01 8.07
C SER A 190 -5.68 7.79 8.53
N PHE A 191 -5.00 6.75 9.03
CA PHE A 191 -5.65 5.58 9.59
C PHE A 191 -6.52 5.94 10.79
N LEU A 192 -6.02 6.78 11.69
CA LEU A 192 -6.75 7.23 12.86
C LEU A 192 -8.00 8.03 12.47
N ALA A 193 -7.88 8.98 11.54
CA ALA A 193 -9.00 9.78 11.07
C ALA A 193 -10.10 8.91 10.42
N ALA A 194 -9.71 7.96 9.57
CA ALA A 194 -10.62 7.00 8.92
C ALA A 194 -11.28 6.00 9.88
N ASN A 195 -10.75 5.84 11.09
CA ASN A 195 -11.23 4.87 12.08
C ASN A 195 -11.50 5.50 13.46
N SER A 196 -11.66 6.83 13.50
CA SER A 196 -11.78 7.66 14.70
C SER A 196 -13.11 7.52 15.42
N THR A 197 -14.15 7.15 14.67
CA THR A 197 -15.48 6.84 15.19
C THR A 197 -15.89 5.45 14.70
N TRP A 198 -16.78 4.80 15.44
CA TRP A 198 -17.31 3.50 15.01
C TRP A 198 -18.00 3.56 13.63
N LYS A 199 -18.65 4.70 13.31
CA LYS A 199 -19.25 4.95 11.99
C LYS A 199 -18.18 4.97 10.89
N ASN A 200 -17.12 5.76 11.07
CA ASN A 200 -16.02 5.83 10.08
C ASN A 200 -15.32 4.47 9.95
N ALA A 201 -15.04 3.79 11.06
CA ALA A 201 -14.41 2.47 11.02
C ALA A 201 -15.27 1.41 10.28
N ARG A 202 -16.60 1.48 10.38
CA ARG A 202 -17.50 0.62 9.61
C ARG A 202 -17.46 0.92 8.11
N LEU A 203 -17.37 2.20 7.73
CA LEU A 203 -17.22 2.61 6.33
C LEU A 203 -15.87 2.15 5.78
N THR A 204 -14.79 2.41 6.51
CA THR A 204 -13.44 1.95 6.17
C THR A 204 -13.38 0.43 6.04
N CYS A 205 -13.99 -0.33 6.94
CA CYS A 205 -14.04 -1.79 6.87
C CYS A 205 -14.56 -2.31 5.53
N HIS A 206 -15.58 -1.65 4.96
CA HIS A 206 -16.11 -2.00 3.65
C HIS A 206 -15.12 -1.74 2.51
N LEU A 207 -14.34 -0.65 2.60
CA LEU A 207 -13.35 -0.27 1.59
C LEU A 207 -12.10 -1.18 1.63
N VAL A 208 -11.75 -1.69 2.81
CA VAL A 208 -10.50 -2.45 3.00
C VAL A 208 -10.69 -3.97 3.02
N THR A 209 -11.92 -4.47 2.91
CA THR A 209 -12.19 -5.92 2.91
C THR A 209 -12.76 -6.39 1.56
N PRO A 210 -12.41 -7.60 1.12
CA PRO A 210 -13.05 -8.25 -0.03
C PRO A 210 -14.58 -8.39 0.12
N PRO A 211 -15.33 -8.48 -0.99
CA PRO A 211 -16.80 -8.57 -0.97
C PRO A 211 -17.37 -9.71 -0.12
N CYS A 212 -16.64 -10.82 0.03
CA CYS A 212 -17.07 -11.95 0.87
C CYS A 212 -17.26 -11.57 2.36
N TYR A 213 -16.63 -10.49 2.82
CA TYR A 213 -16.74 -9.98 4.20
C TYR A 213 -17.77 -8.85 4.37
N HIS A 214 -18.56 -8.52 3.35
CA HIS A 214 -19.52 -7.41 3.42
C HIS A 214 -20.86 -7.76 4.09
N ASN A 215 -20.99 -8.97 4.64
CA ASN A 215 -22.17 -9.35 5.41
C ASN A 215 -22.29 -8.55 6.73
N ALA A 216 -23.49 -8.52 7.32
CA ALA A 216 -23.79 -7.67 8.47
C ALA A 216 -22.91 -7.95 9.70
N LEU A 217 -22.60 -9.22 9.96
CA LEU A 217 -21.79 -9.64 11.10
C LEU A 217 -20.35 -9.12 10.97
N PHE A 218 -19.73 -9.32 9.82
CA PHE A 218 -18.36 -8.85 9.57
C PHE A 218 -18.27 -7.33 9.52
N ARG A 219 -19.29 -6.61 9.03
CA ARG A 219 -19.30 -5.14 9.10
C ARG A 219 -19.24 -4.63 10.53
N VAL A 220 -19.97 -5.25 11.45
CA VAL A 220 -19.96 -4.87 12.87
C VAL A 220 -18.66 -5.28 13.55
N ALA A 221 -18.21 -6.51 13.34
CA ALA A 221 -17.00 -7.04 13.95
C ALA A 221 -15.74 -6.33 13.42
N GLY A 222 -15.61 -6.22 12.10
CA GLY A 222 -14.47 -5.57 11.44
C GLY A 222 -14.39 -4.07 11.73
N GLY A 223 -15.52 -3.35 11.70
CA GLY A 223 -15.55 -1.94 12.12
C GLY A 223 -15.12 -1.76 13.58
N SER A 224 -15.57 -2.64 14.48
CA SER A 224 -15.14 -2.61 15.90
C SER A 224 -13.65 -2.91 16.06
N VAL A 225 -13.11 -3.86 15.28
CA VAL A 225 -11.68 -4.19 15.29
C VAL A 225 -10.83 -3.01 14.80
N LEU A 226 -11.20 -2.37 13.69
CA LEU A 226 -10.48 -1.21 13.17
C LEU A 226 -10.53 -0.01 14.12
N PHE A 227 -11.70 0.27 14.71
CA PHE A 227 -11.84 1.30 15.74
C PHE A 227 -10.96 1.02 16.97
N ALA A 228 -10.96 -0.22 17.47
CA ALA A 228 -10.11 -0.60 18.58
C ALA A 228 -8.61 -0.53 18.23
N LEU A 229 -8.23 -0.95 17.01
CA LEU A 229 -6.86 -0.87 16.53
C LEU A 229 -6.36 0.59 16.47
N ALA A 230 -7.21 1.49 15.98
CA ALA A 230 -6.93 2.93 15.97
C ALA A 230 -6.68 3.44 17.39
N ARG A 231 -7.60 3.16 18.31
CA ARG A 231 -7.58 3.70 19.68
C ARG A 231 -6.47 3.14 20.56
N TYR A 232 -6.24 1.84 20.49
CA TYR A 232 -5.42 1.15 21.49
C TYR A 232 -4.05 0.70 20.99
N LYS A 233 -3.76 0.82 19.68
CA LYS A 233 -2.45 0.45 19.14
C LYS A 233 -1.81 1.58 18.33
N ILE A 234 -2.54 2.14 17.36
CA ILE A 234 -1.95 3.14 16.45
C ILE A 234 -1.76 4.47 17.16
N ALA A 235 -2.77 4.99 17.86
CA ALA A 235 -2.63 6.27 18.58
C ALA A 235 -1.52 6.24 19.65
N PRO A 236 -1.44 5.21 20.54
CA PRO A 236 -0.33 5.12 21.49
C PRO A 236 1.05 4.99 20.82
N SER A 237 1.15 4.24 19.71
CA SER A 237 2.41 4.10 18.98
C SER A 237 2.84 5.38 18.27
N LEU A 238 1.89 6.23 17.85
CA LEU A 238 2.17 7.53 17.26
C LEU A 238 2.67 8.48 18.36
N GLU A 239 2.00 8.49 19.52
CA GLU A 239 2.40 9.31 20.66
C GLU A 239 3.78 8.93 21.19
N SER A 240 4.10 7.63 21.30
CA SER A 240 5.41 7.19 21.77
C SER A 240 6.58 7.61 20.86
N LYS A 241 6.29 7.92 19.59
CA LYS A 241 7.28 8.36 18.60
C LYS A 241 7.33 9.89 18.47
N ARG A 242 6.47 10.61 19.20
CA ARG A 242 6.37 12.06 19.14
C ARG A 242 7.63 12.70 19.71
N LEU A 243 8.27 13.55 18.93
CA LEU A 243 9.40 14.35 19.40
C LEU A 243 8.88 15.56 20.21
N PRO A 244 9.63 16.04 21.22
CA PRO A 244 9.24 17.22 22.00
C PRO A 244 9.02 18.49 21.17
N THR A 245 9.70 18.58 20.02
CA THR A 245 9.61 19.72 19.08
C THR A 245 8.43 19.60 18.11
N ASP A 246 7.63 18.54 18.20
CA ASP A 246 6.53 18.28 17.28
C ASP A 246 5.34 19.22 17.54
N THR A 247 5.16 20.19 16.63
CA THR A 247 4.07 21.18 16.65
C THR A 247 2.69 20.60 16.30
N ALA A 248 2.62 19.27 16.13
CA ALA A 248 1.38 18.54 16.02
C ALA A 248 0.32 18.95 17.05
N PRO A 249 -0.98 18.88 16.72
CA PRO A 249 -2.00 18.99 17.74
C PRO A 249 -1.86 17.89 18.82
N PRO A 250 -2.40 18.11 20.03
CA PRO A 250 -2.44 17.10 21.09
C PRO A 250 -3.23 15.84 20.64
N MET A 251 -2.88 14.66 21.17
CA MET A 251 -3.54 13.40 20.83
C MET A 251 -5.05 13.42 21.13
N GLU A 252 -5.46 14.27 22.08
CA GLU A 252 -6.84 14.53 22.47
C GLU A 252 -7.65 15.08 21.29
N LEU A 253 -7.07 16.00 20.50
CA LEU A 253 -7.75 16.61 19.35
C LEU A 253 -8.08 15.58 18.27
N LEU A 254 -7.34 14.46 18.19
CA LEU A 254 -7.65 13.36 17.27
C LEU A 254 -9.04 12.78 17.50
N TRP A 255 -9.43 12.68 18.77
CA TRP A 255 -10.68 12.05 19.16
C TRP A 255 -11.83 13.06 19.18
N GLU A 256 -11.52 14.33 19.43
CA GLU A 256 -12.48 15.43 19.38
C GLU A 256 -12.81 15.83 17.94
N ASN A 257 -11.79 16.04 17.11
CA ASN A 257 -11.93 16.43 15.71
C ASN A 257 -10.89 15.75 14.79
N PRO A 258 -11.07 14.45 14.49
CA PRO A 258 -10.16 13.68 13.64
C PRO A 258 -10.02 14.26 12.22
N GLY A 259 -11.05 14.94 11.73
CA GLY A 259 -11.04 15.55 10.40
C GLY A 259 -10.15 16.79 10.35
N GLU A 260 -10.16 17.62 11.39
CA GLU A 260 -9.28 18.79 11.48
C GLU A 260 -7.80 18.40 11.54
N TRP A 261 -7.45 17.35 12.29
CA TRP A 261 -6.07 16.87 12.31
C TRP A 261 -5.66 16.34 10.92
N LEU A 262 -6.46 15.48 10.30
CA LEU A 262 -6.16 15.03 8.94
C LEU A 262 -5.97 16.21 7.97
N ASN A 263 -6.84 17.21 8.06
CA ASN A 263 -6.73 18.43 7.27
C ASN A 263 -5.43 19.20 7.56
N ALA A 264 -4.97 19.25 8.81
CA ALA A 264 -3.69 19.85 9.17
C ALA A 264 -2.49 19.09 8.58
N GLU A 265 -2.49 17.75 8.60
CA GLU A 265 -1.43 16.95 7.97
C GLU A 265 -1.43 17.10 6.45
N LEU A 266 -2.61 17.14 5.83
CA LEU A 266 -2.76 17.42 4.41
C LEU A 266 -2.25 18.83 4.07
N GLY A 267 -2.54 19.82 4.91
CA GLY A 267 -1.97 21.16 4.82
C GLY A 267 -0.44 21.15 4.94
N ALA A 268 0.12 20.34 5.85
CA ALA A 268 1.56 20.17 5.98
C ALA A 268 2.18 19.60 4.69
N PHE A 269 1.52 18.67 3.99
CA PHE A 269 1.98 18.24 2.67
C PHE A 269 1.97 19.39 1.66
N VAL A 270 0.91 20.19 1.62
CA VAL A 270 0.84 21.39 0.75
C VAL A 270 2.00 22.35 0.99
N THR A 271 2.44 22.53 2.25
CA THR A 271 3.60 23.40 2.54
C THR A 271 4.94 22.88 1.99
N ARG A 272 5.03 21.60 1.63
CA ARG A 272 6.19 20.97 0.99
C ARG A 272 6.18 21.08 -0.53
N LEU A 273 5.05 21.51 -1.12
CA LEU A 273 4.98 21.84 -2.53
C LEU A 273 5.88 23.06 -2.80
N PRO A 274 6.52 23.11 -3.99
CA PRO A 274 7.35 24.25 -4.35
C PRO A 274 6.48 25.52 -4.41
N LYS A 275 7.07 26.67 -4.04
CA LYS A 275 6.39 27.98 -4.09
C LYS A 275 6.20 28.51 -5.52
N THR A 276 6.71 27.80 -6.52
CA THR A 276 6.58 28.12 -7.94
C THR A 276 5.15 27.83 -8.42
N ARG A 277 4.85 28.10 -9.70
CA ARG A 277 3.57 27.71 -10.32
C ARG A 277 3.46 26.20 -10.59
N ASP A 278 4.41 25.43 -10.10
CA ASP A 278 4.51 24.01 -10.36
C ASP A 278 3.47 23.25 -9.54
N ALA A 279 2.88 22.22 -10.14
CA ALA A 279 1.72 21.52 -9.57
C ALA A 279 2.10 20.44 -8.55
N PHE A 280 3.35 19.99 -8.55
CA PHE A 280 3.80 18.79 -7.85
C PHE A 280 4.95 19.07 -6.89
N HIS A 281 5.16 18.17 -5.93
CA HIS A 281 6.37 18.16 -5.12
C HIS A 281 7.62 18.05 -6.01
N GLY A 282 7.62 17.20 -7.03
CA GLY A 282 8.69 17.12 -8.04
C GLY A 282 8.85 18.36 -8.93
N GLY A 283 8.02 19.39 -8.76
CA GLY A 283 8.00 20.57 -9.61
C GLY A 283 7.08 20.34 -10.80
N ARG A 284 7.62 20.38 -12.01
CA ARG A 284 6.83 20.29 -13.25
C ARG A 284 6.24 18.90 -13.49
N GLU A 285 6.91 17.87 -12.97
CA GLU A 285 6.46 16.48 -13.05
C GLU A 285 6.41 15.89 -11.63
N PRO A 286 5.55 14.89 -11.36
CA PRO A 286 5.54 14.23 -10.06
C PRO A 286 6.84 13.47 -9.79
N ASP A 287 7.33 13.59 -8.56
CA ASP A 287 8.40 12.72 -8.06
C ASP A 287 7.83 11.54 -7.24
N LEU A 288 8.71 10.72 -6.69
CA LEU A 288 8.35 9.57 -5.88
C LEU A 288 7.53 9.96 -4.64
N ALA A 289 7.76 11.15 -4.06
CA ALA A 289 6.97 11.61 -2.91
C ALA A 289 5.54 11.97 -3.32
N ASP A 290 5.35 12.60 -4.48
CA ASP A 290 4.01 12.82 -5.05
C ASP A 290 3.27 11.50 -5.27
N VAL A 291 3.93 10.52 -5.91
CA VAL A 291 3.34 9.21 -6.21
C VAL A 291 2.97 8.47 -4.92
N GLU A 292 3.85 8.46 -3.92
CA GLU A 292 3.56 7.84 -2.63
C GLU A 292 2.43 8.55 -1.88
N MET A 293 2.40 9.89 -1.88
CA MET A 293 1.34 10.67 -1.24
C MET A 293 -0.01 10.42 -1.93
N TYR A 294 -0.02 10.42 -3.26
CA TYR A 294 -1.20 10.10 -4.05
C TYR A 294 -1.70 8.69 -3.74
N ALA A 295 -0.80 7.72 -3.64
CA ALA A 295 -1.13 6.34 -3.29
C ALA A 295 -1.83 6.22 -1.93
N VAL A 296 -1.27 6.83 -0.88
CA VAL A 296 -1.80 6.70 0.50
C VAL A 296 -3.06 7.53 0.72
N THR A 297 -3.34 8.50 -0.14
CA THR A 297 -4.57 9.32 -0.07
C THR A 297 -5.77 8.67 -0.76
N ARG A 298 -5.58 7.62 -1.58
CA ARG A 298 -6.73 6.97 -2.27
C ARG A 298 -7.79 6.42 -1.31
N LEU A 299 -7.39 5.92 -0.14
CA LEU A 299 -8.35 5.46 0.86
C LEU A 299 -9.18 6.63 1.43
N ILE A 300 -8.56 7.81 1.60
CA ILE A 300 -9.24 9.03 2.05
C ILE A 300 -10.24 9.48 0.98
N ASP A 301 -9.85 9.43 -0.29
CA ASP A 301 -10.71 9.79 -1.43
C ASP A 301 -11.93 8.87 -1.56
N ALA A 302 -11.74 7.57 -1.34
CA ALA A 302 -12.83 6.61 -1.31
C ALA A 302 -13.71 6.73 -0.05
N HIS A 303 -13.23 7.38 1.02
CA HIS A 303 -13.94 7.45 2.29
C HIS A 303 -15.02 8.55 2.28
N PRO A 304 -16.33 8.23 2.43
CA PRO A 304 -17.41 9.21 2.26
C PRO A 304 -17.31 10.45 3.15
N SER A 305 -16.85 10.29 4.39
CA SER A 305 -16.71 11.40 5.35
C SER A 305 -15.44 12.23 5.18
N LEU A 306 -14.45 11.76 4.41
CA LEU A 306 -13.12 12.39 4.34
C LEU A 306 -12.77 12.87 2.93
N ARG A 307 -13.39 12.30 1.90
CA ARG A 307 -13.10 12.59 0.48
C ARG A 307 -13.04 14.08 0.15
N SER A 308 -13.92 14.89 0.72
CA SER A 308 -13.99 16.32 0.41
C SER A 308 -12.70 17.06 0.77
N MET A 309 -11.92 16.58 1.73
CA MET A 309 -10.65 17.18 2.13
C MET A 309 -9.64 17.15 0.98
N LEU A 310 -9.65 16.11 0.15
CA LEU A 310 -8.72 15.98 -0.99
C LEU A 310 -9.06 16.85 -2.18
N HIS A 311 -10.29 17.35 -2.27
CA HIS A 311 -10.81 18.09 -3.43
C HIS A 311 -10.99 19.59 -3.15
N THR A 312 -10.29 20.12 -2.14
CA THR A 312 -10.42 21.53 -1.72
C THR A 312 -9.07 22.24 -1.68
N GLY A 313 -9.09 23.54 -1.98
CA GLY A 313 -7.92 24.42 -1.86
C GLY A 313 -6.75 24.02 -2.75
N ALA A 314 -5.53 24.24 -2.25
CA ALA A 314 -4.29 23.90 -2.96
C ALA A 314 -4.07 22.40 -3.09
N LEU A 315 -4.52 21.62 -2.10
CA LEU A 315 -4.45 20.16 -2.15
C LEU A 315 -5.33 19.59 -3.26
N GLY A 316 -6.55 20.13 -3.43
CA GLY A 316 -7.44 19.78 -4.55
C GLY A 316 -6.77 19.97 -5.90
N LYS A 317 -6.10 21.11 -6.11
CA LYS A 317 -5.35 21.37 -7.35
C LYS A 317 -4.22 20.38 -7.59
N TRP A 318 -3.47 20.03 -6.54
CA TRP A 318 -2.44 18.99 -6.62
C TRP A 318 -3.06 17.62 -6.94
N ASN A 319 -4.17 17.27 -6.29
CA ASN A 319 -4.85 16.00 -6.52
C ASN A 319 -5.39 15.89 -7.96
N ASP A 320 -6.04 16.94 -8.46
CA ASP A 320 -6.54 17.02 -9.83
C ASP A 320 -5.41 16.89 -10.86
N ALA A 321 -4.26 17.52 -10.58
CA ALA A 321 -3.07 17.42 -11.42
C ALA A 321 -2.51 15.99 -11.42
N MET A 322 -2.47 15.32 -10.26
CA MET A 322 -2.06 13.92 -10.17
C MET A 322 -3.05 12.98 -10.88
N ASP A 323 -4.37 13.21 -10.75
CA ASP A 323 -5.40 12.44 -11.45
C ASP A 323 -5.28 12.60 -12.98
N ALA A 324 -4.94 13.80 -13.47
CA ALA A 324 -4.66 14.03 -14.88
C ALA A 324 -3.41 13.28 -15.35
N GLU A 325 -2.33 13.32 -14.56
CA GLU A 325 -1.06 12.67 -14.89
C GLU A 325 -1.17 11.13 -14.87
N MET A 326 -1.85 10.57 -13.87
CA MET A 326 -2.12 9.13 -13.81
C MET A 326 -2.96 8.66 -14.99
N ARG A 327 -4.03 9.41 -15.34
CA ARG A 327 -4.83 9.10 -16.54
C ARG A 327 -3.99 9.13 -17.80
N ARG A 328 -3.14 10.15 -17.97
CA ARG A 328 -2.24 10.27 -19.12
C ARG A 328 -1.33 9.04 -19.25
N ARG A 329 -0.70 8.61 -18.16
CA ARG A 329 0.23 7.46 -18.15
C ARG A 329 -0.47 6.12 -18.36
N MET A 330 -1.67 5.95 -17.82
CA MET A 330 -2.43 4.71 -17.95
C MET A 330 -3.13 4.57 -19.32
N MET A 331 -3.54 5.68 -19.95
CA MET A 331 -4.15 5.68 -21.30
C MET A 331 -3.16 5.29 -22.40
N VAL A 332 -1.85 5.53 -22.21
CA VAL A 332 -0.82 5.12 -23.18
C VAL A 332 -0.72 3.59 -23.30
N HIS A 333 -1.20 2.83 -22.30
CA HIS A 333 -1.06 1.37 -22.27
C HIS A 333 -2.38 0.59 -22.42
N VAL A 334 -3.53 1.24 -22.23
CA VAL A 334 -4.85 0.60 -22.37
C VAL A 334 -5.60 1.28 -23.49
N GLY A 335 -5.76 0.57 -24.62
CA GLY A 335 -6.82 0.88 -25.57
C GLY A 335 -8.15 0.93 -24.81
N LYS A 336 -8.63 2.14 -24.53
CA LYS A 336 -9.92 2.51 -23.94
C LYS A 336 -10.62 1.39 -23.15
N GLN A 337 -10.31 1.26 -21.86
CA GLN A 337 -11.33 0.85 -20.90
C GLN A 337 -11.44 1.91 -19.80
N PRO A 338 -12.67 2.37 -19.49
CA PRO A 338 -12.90 3.29 -18.39
C PRO A 338 -12.82 2.54 -17.05
N PHE A 339 -12.24 3.19 -16.05
CA PHE A 339 -12.30 2.75 -14.65
C PHE A 339 -13.63 3.19 -14.04
N ASP A 340 -14.38 2.26 -13.45
CA ASP A 340 -15.44 2.57 -12.49
C ASP A 340 -14.84 2.62 -11.07
N HIS A 341 -15.24 3.66 -10.34
CA HIS A 341 -14.79 4.01 -8.98
C HIS A 341 -15.28 3.07 -7.88
#